data_AF-A0A1Q4AV32-F1
#
_entry.id   AF-A0A1Q4AV32-F1
#
_cell.length_a   1.000
_cell.length_b   1.000
_cell.length_c   1.000
_cell.angle_alpha   90.00
_cell.angle_beta   90.00
_cell.angle_gamma   90.00
#
_symmetry.space_group_name_H-M   'P 1'
#
loop_
_entity.id
_entity.type
_entity.pdbx_description
1 polymer ?
#
loop_
_entity_poly.entity_id
_entity_poly.type
_entity_poly.pdbx_seq_one_letter_code
_entity_poly.pdbx_strand_id
1 'polypeptide(L)'
;MSAAPVAVEKVYSPWIWLVVVLPYVTLPLLFTFDLPGYLRGLDVSDPDASVQLQLQLFTSPALLLLSLSGWVLGAAVVLFSWLDWRWLVRAGVPQPFHWAFGFFSLLGYPVYAIGRAVVTRRRTGRGMAVLWVVIALFALSLVVSIVWAATLVLALVGTLPFS
;
A
#
# COMPACT_ATOMS: atom_id res chain seq x y z
N MET A 1 29.16 -23.88 -22.84
CA MET A 1 29.21 -23.69 -21.37
C MET A 1 27.79 -23.64 -20.85
N SER A 2 27.33 -24.72 -20.21
CA SER A 2 26.01 -24.79 -19.57
C SER A 2 26.07 -24.02 -18.26
N ALA A 3 25.26 -22.96 -18.11
CA ALA A 3 25.16 -22.22 -16.86
C ALA A 3 24.54 -23.15 -15.80
N ALA A 4 25.21 -23.31 -14.66
CA ALA A 4 24.70 -24.09 -13.54
C ALA A 4 23.29 -23.60 -13.16
N PRO A 5 22.33 -24.49 -12.90
CA PRO A 5 20.99 -24.10 -12.50
C PRO A 5 21.08 -23.24 -11.24
N VAL A 6 20.52 -22.02 -11.31
CA VAL A 6 20.39 -21.13 -10.15
C VAL A 6 19.73 -21.92 -9.02
N ALA A 7 20.34 -21.95 -7.84
CA ALA A 7 19.81 -22.66 -6.69
C ALA A 7 18.38 -22.17 -6.40
N VAL A 8 17.43 -23.04 -6.73
CA VAL A 8 15.98 -22.84 -6.85
C VAL A 8 15.33 -22.31 -5.55
N GLU A 9 16.01 -22.46 -4.42
CA GLU A 9 15.59 -21.97 -3.11
C GLU A 9 15.66 -20.44 -2.94
N LYS A 10 16.55 -19.72 -3.64
CA LYS A 10 16.87 -18.31 -3.32
C LYS A 10 15.94 -17.25 -3.95
N VAL A 11 14.83 -17.67 -4.58
CA VAL A 11 13.91 -16.77 -5.31
C VAL A 11 13.00 -15.96 -4.35
N TYR A 12 12.70 -16.51 -3.17
CA TYR A 12 11.92 -15.80 -2.15
C TYR A 12 12.87 -15.12 -1.17
N SER A 13 12.85 -13.80 -1.16
CA SER A 13 13.62 -12.99 -0.23
C SER A 13 12.68 -12.45 0.87
N PRO A 14 13.16 -12.15 2.08
CA PRO A 14 12.35 -11.44 3.06
C PRO A 14 11.93 -10.04 2.54
N TRP A 15 12.76 -9.42 1.69
CA TRP A 15 12.52 -8.09 1.15
C TRP A 15 11.30 -8.01 0.24
N ILE A 16 11.05 -9.03 -0.60
CA ILE A 16 9.84 -9.02 -1.45
C ILE A 16 8.57 -9.11 -0.61
N TRP A 17 8.60 -9.80 0.52
CA TRP A 17 7.44 -9.87 1.42
C TRP A 17 7.18 -8.54 2.09
N LEU A 18 8.23 -7.80 2.47
CA LEU A 18 8.08 -6.43 2.96
C LEU A 18 7.51 -5.49 1.89
N VAL A 19 7.99 -5.57 0.64
CA VAL A 19 7.43 -4.79 -0.49
C VAL A 19 5.94 -5.06 -0.67
N VAL A 20 5.52 -6.31 -0.52
CA VAL A 20 4.14 -6.73 -0.73
C VAL A 20 3.25 -6.38 0.46
N VAL A 21 3.72 -6.50 1.70
CA VAL A 21 2.88 -6.34 2.89
C VAL A 21 2.82 -4.90 3.41
N LEU A 22 3.93 -4.16 3.37
CA LEU A 22 4.01 -2.82 3.97
C LEU A 22 2.95 -1.82 3.49
N PRO A 23 2.58 -1.76 2.19
CA PRO A 23 1.54 -0.84 1.73
C PRO A 23 0.20 -1.03 2.44
N TYR A 24 -0.07 -2.24 2.95
CA TYR A 24 -1.33 -2.61 3.58
C TYR A 24 -1.32 -2.41 5.11
N VAL A 25 -0.18 -2.08 5.70
CA VAL A 25 -0.04 -1.78 7.14
C VAL A 25 -0.81 -0.51 7.51
N THR A 26 -1.10 0.37 6.54
CA THR A 26 -1.91 1.57 6.76
C THR A 26 -3.41 1.29 6.78
N LEU A 27 -3.89 0.12 6.34
CA LEU A 27 -5.33 -0.17 6.29
C LEU A 27 -6.02 -0.04 7.66
N PRO A 28 -5.46 -0.55 8.77
CA PRO A 28 -6.07 -0.36 10.10
C PRO A 28 -6.09 1.11 10.54
N LEU A 29 -5.14 1.93 10.08
CA LEU A 29 -5.10 3.36 10.42
C LEU A 29 -6.32 4.11 9.86
N LEU A 30 -6.96 3.61 8.80
CA LEU A 30 -8.20 4.21 8.27
C LEU A 30 -9.30 4.30 9.34
N PHE A 31 -9.38 3.32 10.24
CA PHE A 31 -10.39 3.28 11.30
C PHE A 31 -10.08 4.20 12.48
N THR A 32 -8.89 4.81 12.52
CA THR A 32 -8.55 5.82 13.53
C THR A 32 -9.04 7.21 13.16
N PHE A 33 -9.50 7.40 11.92
CA PHE A 33 -9.99 8.68 11.43
C PHE A 33 -11.49 8.87 11.74
N ASP A 34 -11.79 9.77 12.69
CA ASP A 34 -13.16 10.09 13.13
C ASP A 34 -13.78 11.25 12.34
N LEU A 35 -14.11 11.02 11.06
CA LEU A 35 -14.80 12.01 10.25
C LEU A 35 -16.13 12.51 10.87
N PRO A 36 -17.00 11.66 11.45
CA PRO A 36 -18.25 12.11 12.05
C PRO A 36 -18.03 13.09 13.21
N GLY A 37 -16.99 12.89 14.02
CA GLY A 37 -16.59 13.85 15.05
C GLY A 37 -16.27 15.23 14.49
N TYR A 38 -15.50 15.29 13.40
CA TYR A 38 -15.19 16.56 12.72
C TYR A 38 -16.45 17.25 12.16
N LEU A 39 -17.40 16.49 11.62
CA LEU A 39 -18.61 17.06 11.02
C LEU A 39 -19.60 17.60 12.04
N ARG A 40 -19.72 16.98 13.23
CA ARG A 40 -20.62 17.45 14.30
C ARG A 40 -20.23 18.80 14.89
N GLY A 41 -18.96 19.15 14.83
CA GLY A 41 -18.45 20.42 15.34
C GLY A 41 -18.60 21.60 14.38
N LEU A 42 -19.16 21.38 13.17
CA LEU A 42 -19.29 22.41 12.16
C LEU A 42 -20.63 23.13 12.27
N ASP A 43 -20.56 24.46 12.32
CA ASP A 43 -21.72 25.31 12.07
C ASP A 43 -21.86 25.55 10.56
N VAL A 44 -22.78 24.85 9.91
CA VAL A 44 -23.03 25.00 8.47
C VAL A 44 -23.61 26.37 8.08
N SER A 45 -24.02 27.19 9.05
CA SER A 45 -24.45 28.57 8.81
C SER A 45 -23.29 29.58 8.81
N ASP A 46 -22.10 29.17 9.26
CA ASP A 46 -20.89 29.98 9.22
C ASP A 46 -20.29 29.98 7.79
N PRO A 47 -20.11 31.15 7.14
CA PRO A 47 -19.46 31.23 5.83
C PRO A 47 -18.02 30.67 5.83
N ASP A 48 -17.35 30.65 6.97
CA ASP A 48 -15.98 30.14 7.12
C ASP A 48 -15.91 28.65 7.51
N ALA A 49 -17.06 27.97 7.68
CA ALA A 49 -17.14 26.58 8.12
C ALA A 49 -16.29 25.62 7.26
N SER A 50 -16.26 25.85 5.95
CA SER A 50 -15.47 25.03 5.02
C SER A 50 -13.96 25.18 5.24
N VAL A 51 -13.49 26.39 5.53
CA VAL A 51 -12.08 26.68 5.82
C VAL A 51 -11.69 26.12 7.18
N GLN A 52 -12.55 26.28 8.19
CA GLN A 52 -12.32 25.72 9.52
C GLN A 52 -12.24 24.18 9.48
N LEU A 53 -13.14 23.52 8.74
CA LEU A 53 -13.08 22.08 8.53
C LEU A 53 -11.76 21.66 7.88
N GLN A 54 -11.35 22.33 6.80
CA GLN A 54 -10.09 22.02 6.13
C GLN A 54 -8.91 22.14 7.09
N LEU A 55 -8.83 23.22 7.87
CA LEU A 55 -7.77 23.41 8.86
C LEU A 55 -7.77 22.33 9.94
N GLN A 56 -8.95 21.95 10.46
CA GLN A 56 -9.09 20.86 11.43
C GLN A 56 -8.62 19.52 10.85
N LEU A 57 -8.93 19.24 9.59
CA LEU A 57 -8.47 18.03 8.91
C LEU A 57 -6.95 18.07 8.66
N PHE A 58 -6.39 19.18 8.18
CA PHE A 58 -4.95 19.31 7.93
C PHE A 58 -4.10 19.26 9.21
N THR A 59 -4.67 19.67 10.35
CA THR A 59 -4.00 19.63 11.66
C THR A 59 -4.36 18.40 12.49
N SER A 60 -5.24 17.54 11.98
CA SER A 60 -5.65 16.30 12.64
C SER A 60 -4.44 15.38 12.86
N PRO A 61 -4.13 14.99 14.11
CA PRO A 61 -3.05 14.05 14.38
C PRO A 61 -3.24 12.72 13.64
N ALA A 62 -4.49 12.24 13.50
CA ALA A 62 -4.79 11.01 12.79
C ALA A 62 -4.46 11.11 11.29
N LEU A 63 -4.87 12.20 10.62
CA LEU A 63 -4.55 12.41 9.20
C LEU A 63 -3.05 12.67 8.98
N LEU A 64 -2.40 13.39 9.89
CA LEU A 64 -0.95 13.60 9.82
C LEU A 64 -0.19 12.29 9.96
N LEU A 65 -0.56 11.44 10.93
CA LEU A 65 0.01 10.11 11.10
C LEU A 65 -0.25 9.22 9.87
N LEU A 66 -1.47 9.22 9.33
CA LEU A 66 -1.82 8.46 8.13
C LEU A 66 -0.99 8.92 6.92
N SER A 67 -0.92 10.23 6.68
CA SER A 67 -0.16 10.82 5.57
C SER A 67 1.34 10.54 5.70
N LEU A 68 1.93 10.81 6.87
CA LEU A 68 3.35 10.59 7.12
C LEU A 68 3.71 9.10 7.02
N SER A 69 2.87 8.22 7.59
CA SER A 69 3.08 6.77 7.48
C SER A 69 3.02 6.30 6.03
N GLY A 70 2.12 6.84 5.20
CA GLY A 70 2.05 6.56 3.77
C GLY A 70 3.35 6.89 3.04
N TRP A 71 3.91 8.08 3.27
CA TRP A 71 5.19 8.48 2.67
C TRP A 71 6.37 7.62 3.17
N VAL A 72 6.46 7.39 4.47
CA VAL A 72 7.53 6.60 5.09
C VAL A 72 7.50 5.15 4.59
N LEU A 73 6.32 4.53 4.59
CA LEU A 73 6.14 3.16 4.11
C LEU A 73 6.37 3.07 2.60
N GLY A 74 5.93 4.05 1.83
CA GLY A 74 6.23 4.14 0.40
C GLY A 74 7.74 4.20 0.11
N ALA A 75 8.48 5.06 0.82
CA ALA A 75 9.93 5.12 0.71
C ALA A 75 10.60 3.79 1.14
N ALA A 76 10.10 3.16 2.20
CA ALA A 76 10.57 1.86 2.65
C ALA A 76 10.35 0.78 1.59
N VAL A 77 9.20 0.77 0.91
CA VAL A 77 8.91 -0.17 -0.20
C VAL A 77 9.90 0.02 -1.35
N VAL A 78 10.25 1.25 -1.71
CA VAL A 78 11.29 1.52 -2.72
C VAL A 78 12.64 0.96 -2.28
N LEU A 79 13.04 1.20 -1.02
CA LEU A 79 14.27 0.66 -0.44
C LEU A 79 14.28 -0.88 -0.47
N PHE A 80 13.19 -1.53 -0.07
CA PHE A 80 13.08 -2.99 -0.06
C PHE A 80 13.04 -3.57 -1.48
N SER A 81 12.50 -2.84 -2.45
CA SER A 81 12.56 -3.23 -3.87
C SER A 81 14.00 -3.25 -4.36
N TRP A 82 14.82 -2.27 -3.97
CA TRP A 82 16.26 -2.27 -4.27
C TRP A 82 17.02 -3.41 -3.57
N LEU A 83 16.70 -3.69 -2.29
CA LEU A 83 17.30 -4.81 -1.55
C LEU A 83 16.94 -6.18 -2.16
N ASP A 84 15.68 -6.39 -2.55
CA ASP A 84 15.21 -7.59 -3.25
C ASP A 84 15.94 -7.75 -4.60
N TRP A 85 16.03 -6.67 -5.38
CA TRP A 85 16.74 -6.70 -6.66
C TRP A 85 18.22 -7.10 -6.47
N ARG A 86 18.93 -6.49 -5.51
CA ARG A 86 20.32 -6.87 -5.18
C ARG A 86 20.44 -8.30 -4.70
N TRP A 87 19.42 -8.84 -4.03
CA TRP A 87 19.37 -10.24 -3.63
C TRP A 87 19.27 -11.16 -4.84
N LEU A 88 18.36 -10.87 -5.79
CA LEU A 88 18.18 -11.66 -7.01
C LEU A 88 19.43 -11.64 -7.91
N VAL A 89 20.09 -10.48 -8.02
CA VAL A 89 21.38 -10.37 -8.72
C VAL A 89 22.44 -11.26 -8.07
N ARG A 90 22.57 -11.22 -6.74
CA ARG A 90 23.50 -12.09 -5.99
C ARG A 90 23.15 -13.57 -6.07
N ALA A 91 21.87 -13.89 -6.23
CA ALA A 91 21.39 -15.25 -6.45
C ALA A 91 21.65 -15.76 -7.88
N GLY A 92 22.14 -14.91 -8.80
CA GLY A 92 22.46 -15.30 -10.17
C GLY A 92 21.25 -15.34 -11.11
N VAL A 93 20.14 -14.70 -10.75
CA VAL A 93 18.96 -14.61 -11.63
C VAL A 93 19.34 -13.78 -12.87
N PRO A 94 19.21 -14.32 -14.10
CA PRO A 94 19.56 -13.58 -15.31
C PRO A 94 18.59 -12.41 -15.55
N GLN A 95 19.12 -11.19 -15.65
CA GLN A 95 18.37 -9.95 -15.92
C GLN A 95 17.10 -9.81 -15.05
N PRO A 96 17.25 -9.61 -13.73
CA PRO A 96 16.10 -9.42 -12.85
C PRO A 96 15.37 -8.12 -13.17
N PHE A 97 14.07 -8.07 -12.86
CA PHE A 97 13.24 -6.88 -13.07
C PHE A 97 13.79 -5.69 -12.29
N HIS A 98 13.85 -4.51 -12.92
CA HIS A 98 14.56 -3.37 -12.37
C HIS A 98 13.85 -2.79 -11.13
N TRP A 99 14.60 -2.48 -10.07
CA TRP A 99 14.06 -1.99 -8.80
C TRP A 99 13.37 -0.63 -8.92
N ALA A 100 13.73 0.20 -9.91
CA ALA A 100 13.14 1.54 -10.07
C ALA A 100 11.62 1.49 -10.32
N PHE A 101 11.09 0.37 -10.80
CA PHE A 101 9.64 0.18 -10.87
C PHE A 101 8.97 0.11 -9.48
N GLY A 102 9.75 0.03 -8.40
CA GLY A 102 9.28 0.18 -7.03
C GLY A 102 8.75 1.58 -6.73
N PHE A 103 9.18 2.62 -7.47
CA PHE A 103 8.66 3.99 -7.29
C PHE A 103 7.16 4.09 -7.58
N PHE A 104 6.60 3.22 -8.42
CA PHE A 104 5.16 3.17 -8.67
C PHE A 104 4.34 2.79 -7.43
N SER A 105 4.96 2.21 -6.40
CA SER A 105 4.31 1.97 -5.11
C SER A 105 3.90 3.26 -4.40
N LEU A 106 4.60 4.38 -4.65
CA LEU A 106 4.22 5.70 -4.14
C LEU A 106 2.88 6.19 -4.72
N LEU A 107 2.53 5.69 -5.90
CA LEU A 107 1.25 5.93 -6.55
C LEU A 107 0.21 4.84 -6.24
N GLY A 108 0.54 3.90 -5.34
CA GLY A 108 -0.33 2.78 -4.96
C GLY A 108 -0.30 1.58 -5.91
N TYR A 109 0.61 1.53 -6.89
CA TYR A 109 0.67 0.43 -7.85
C TYR A 109 1.80 -0.56 -7.55
N PRO A 110 1.51 -1.88 -7.39
CA PRO A 110 2.52 -2.90 -7.06
C PRO A 110 3.31 -3.38 -8.29
N VAL A 111 3.73 -2.46 -9.18
CA VAL A 111 4.37 -2.77 -10.48
C VAL A 111 5.63 -3.61 -10.30
N TYR A 112 6.47 -3.28 -9.33
CA TYR A 112 7.68 -4.07 -9.04
C TYR A 112 7.36 -5.51 -8.66
N ALA A 113 6.44 -5.74 -7.71
CA ALA A 113 6.12 -7.08 -7.24
C ALA A 113 5.54 -7.96 -8.36
N ILE A 114 4.65 -7.40 -9.19
CA ILE A 114 4.05 -8.10 -10.34
C ILE A 114 5.12 -8.39 -11.40
N GLY A 115 5.87 -7.37 -11.84
CA GLY A 115 6.89 -7.51 -12.87
C GLY A 115 7.98 -8.52 -12.48
N ARG A 116 8.45 -8.44 -11.23
CA ARG A 116 9.41 -9.37 -10.65
C ARG A 116 8.87 -10.80 -10.61
N ALA A 117 7.62 -11.02 -10.17
CA ALA A 117 7.02 -12.36 -10.14
C ALA A 117 6.96 -13.01 -11.54
N VAL A 118 6.58 -12.25 -12.56
CA VAL A 118 6.52 -12.72 -13.96
C VAL A 118 7.93 -13.03 -14.48
N VAL A 119 8.90 -12.14 -14.26
CA VAL A 119 10.28 -12.35 -14.70
C VAL A 119 10.90 -13.56 -14.01
N THR A 120 10.77 -13.69 -12.68
CA THR A 120 11.31 -14.85 -11.96
C THR A 120 10.63 -16.13 -12.41
N ARG A 121 9.31 -16.13 -12.69
CA ARG A 121 8.62 -17.33 -13.17
C ARG A 121 9.13 -17.76 -14.53
N ARG A 122 9.35 -16.82 -15.45
CA ARG A 122 9.88 -17.10 -16.79
C ARG A 122 11.33 -17.58 -16.76
N ARG A 123 12.16 -17.07 -15.85
CA ARG A 123 13.60 -17.37 -15.80
C ARG A 123 13.97 -18.57 -14.92
N THR A 124 13.20 -18.83 -13.86
CA THR A 124 13.53 -19.82 -12.83
C THR A 124 12.43 -20.86 -12.61
N GLY A 125 11.28 -20.71 -13.27
CA GLY A 125 10.09 -21.54 -13.02
C GLY A 125 9.35 -21.20 -11.71
N ARG A 126 9.83 -20.27 -10.88
CA ARG A 126 9.28 -19.93 -9.54
C ARG A 126 8.97 -18.45 -9.37
N GLY A 127 8.23 -18.12 -8.31
CA GLY A 127 7.88 -16.73 -7.98
C GLY A 127 6.40 -16.36 -8.17
N MET A 128 5.55 -17.28 -8.63
CA MET A 128 4.11 -17.03 -8.74
C MET A 128 3.40 -16.84 -7.39
N ALA A 129 3.98 -17.33 -6.29
CA ALA A 129 3.44 -17.08 -4.96
C ALA A 129 3.34 -15.57 -4.65
N VAL A 130 4.32 -14.78 -5.09
CA VAL A 130 4.32 -13.32 -4.91
C VAL A 130 3.11 -12.70 -5.62
N LEU A 131 2.81 -13.14 -6.85
CA LEU A 131 1.68 -12.63 -7.61
C LEU A 131 0.34 -12.95 -6.91
N TRP A 132 0.16 -14.18 -6.44
CA TRP A 132 -1.05 -14.58 -5.72
C TRP A 132 -1.25 -13.78 -4.43
N VAL A 133 -0.19 -13.50 -3.68
CA VAL A 133 -0.28 -12.71 -2.45
C VAL A 133 -0.60 -11.24 -2.76
N VAL A 134 -0.01 -10.66 -3.82
CA VAL A 134 -0.39 -9.31 -4.28
C VAL A 134 -1.88 -9.25 -4.63
N ILE A 135 -2.39 -10.24 -5.37
CA ILE A 135 -3.82 -10.31 -5.71
C ILE A 135 -4.68 -10.42 -4.46
N ALA A 136 -4.31 -11.31 -3.52
CA ALA A 136 -5.05 -11.51 -2.28
C ALA A 136 -5.09 -10.25 -1.41
N LEU A 137 -3.96 -9.56 -1.24
CA LEU A 137 -3.88 -8.32 -0.47
C LEU A 137 -4.59 -7.17 -1.17
N PHE A 138 -4.53 -7.09 -2.49
CA PHE A 138 -5.30 -6.11 -3.25
C PHE A 138 -6.81 -6.33 -3.06
N ALA A 139 -7.29 -7.57 -3.19
CA ALA A 139 -8.69 -7.92 -2.93
C ALA A 139 -9.09 -7.60 -1.49
N LEU A 140 -8.25 -7.94 -0.51
CA LEU A 140 -8.47 -7.58 0.90
C LEU A 140 -8.58 -6.07 1.09
N SER A 141 -7.69 -5.30 0.48
CA SER A 141 -7.72 -3.84 0.57
C SER A 141 -8.99 -3.24 -0.02
N LEU A 142 -9.50 -3.81 -1.12
CA LEU A 142 -10.79 -3.39 -1.68
C LEU A 142 -11.92 -3.63 -0.69
N VAL A 143 -11.98 -4.81 -0.08
CA VAL A 143 -13.01 -5.14 0.92
C VAL A 143 -12.94 -4.19 2.11
N VAL A 144 -11.74 -3.96 2.66
CA VAL A 144 -11.55 -3.06 3.81
C VAL A 144 -11.96 -1.63 3.45
N SER A 145 -11.55 -1.12 2.30
CA SER A 145 -11.92 0.22 1.82
C SER A 145 -13.42 0.36 1.60
N ILE A 146 -14.10 -0.66 1.07
CA ILE A 146 -15.56 -0.67 0.90
C ILE A 146 -16.26 -0.62 2.26
N VAL A 147 -15.82 -1.44 3.22
CA VAL A 147 -16.39 -1.46 4.58
C VAL A 147 -16.22 -0.10 5.25
N TRP A 148 -15.02 0.48 5.17
CA TRP A 148 -14.74 1.80 5.74
C TRP A 148 -15.55 2.92 5.05
N ALA A 149 -15.68 2.88 3.72
CA ALA A 149 -16.52 3.82 3.00
C ALA A 149 -18.00 3.69 3.41
N ALA A 150 -18.49 2.47 3.62
CA ALA A 150 -19.84 2.24 4.11
C ALA A 150 -20.03 2.79 5.53
N THR A 151 -19.07 2.63 6.45
CA THR A 151 -19.18 3.21 7.80
C THR A 151 -19.21 4.73 7.77
N LEU A 152 -18.44 5.35 6.86
CA LEU A 152 -18.49 6.80 6.65
C LEU A 152 -19.85 7.27 6.12
N VAL A 153 -20.40 6.61 5.11
CA VAL A 153 -21.71 6.96 4.54
C VAL A 153 -22.81 6.81 5.59
N LEU A 154 -22.81 5.70 6.35
CA LEU A 154 -23.78 5.47 7.41
C LEU A 154 -23.69 6.54 8.51
N ALA A 155 -22.47 6.93 8.89
CA ALA A 155 -22.29 7.98 9.89
C ALA A 155 -22.74 9.35 9.39
N LEU A 156 -22.51 9.68 8.11
CA LEU A 156 -23.01 10.91 7.49
C LEU A 156 -24.53 10.94 7.44
N VAL A 157 -25.17 9.84 7.02
CA VAL A 157 -26.64 9.73 7.01
C VAL A 157 -27.21 9.96 8.41
N GLY A 158 -26.60 9.39 9.45
CA GLY A 158 -27.02 9.61 10.84
C GLY A 158 -26.81 11.02 11.38
N THR A 159 -26.15 11.91 10.63
CA THR A 159 -26.06 13.35 10.96
C THR A 159 -27.13 14.20 10.28
N LEU A 160 -27.92 13.63 9.35
CA LEU A 160 -28.98 14.35 8.66
C LEU A 160 -30.23 14.46 9.53
N PRO A 161 -30.98 15.57 9.48
CA PRO A 161 -32.13 15.82 10.36
C PRO A 161 -33.36 14.95 10.08
N PHE A 162 -33.28 14.00 9.13
CA PHE A 162 -34.41 13.14 8.72
C PHE A 162 -34.14 11.64 8.90
N SER A 163 -33.01 11.26 9.51
CA SER A 163 -32.67 9.86 9.82
C SER A 163 -33.17 9.43 11.19
#